data_AF-A0AAN7UDQ9-F1
#
_entry.id   AF-A0AAN7UDQ9-F1
#
_cell.length_a   1.000
_cell.length_b   1.000
_cell.length_c   1.000
_cell.angle_alpha   90.00
_cell.angle_beta   90.00
_cell.angle_gamma   90.00
#
_symmetry.space_group_name_H-M   'P 1'
#
loop_
_entity.id
_entity.type
_entity.pdbx_description
1 polymer ?
#
loop_
_entity_poly.entity_id
_entity_poly.type
_entity_poly.pdbx_seq_one_letter_code
_entity_poly.pdbx_strand_id
1 'polypeptide(L)'
;MPSLTTVAAFSLPLVQLASAHGHVAGITVNGGPWIQGTDPNWYYQPEGSAPETPGWRALNQDNGFVTPDAYTTSDIACHKSATPGQTYIEANSGDTLTLYWNTWPDSHKGPIINYLARCSGMYSL
;
A
#
# COMPACT_ATOMS: atom_id res chain seq x y z
N MET A 1 49.34 -6.57 -39.89
CA MET A 1 48.91 -6.66 -38.47
C MET A 1 47.69 -5.76 -38.32
N PRO A 2 46.46 -6.27 -38.16
CA PRO A 2 45.31 -5.39 -37.99
C PRO A 2 45.25 -4.93 -36.53
N SER A 3 45.09 -3.62 -36.35
CA SER A 3 44.89 -2.97 -35.05
C SER A 3 43.49 -3.28 -34.54
N LEU A 4 43.36 -3.95 -33.40
CA LEU A 4 42.08 -4.11 -32.71
C LEU A 4 41.76 -2.82 -31.94
N THR A 5 40.74 -2.11 -32.38
CA THR A 5 40.17 -0.97 -31.65
C THR A 5 39.23 -1.50 -30.55
N THR A 6 39.64 -1.41 -29.29
CA THR A 6 38.82 -1.83 -28.14
C THR A 6 37.69 -0.83 -27.91
N VAL A 7 36.44 -1.20 -28.24
CA VAL A 7 35.25 -0.42 -27.88
C VAL A 7 34.86 -0.77 -26.45
N ALA A 8 35.06 0.16 -25.51
CA ALA A 8 34.58 0.02 -24.14
C ALA A 8 33.07 0.30 -24.10
N ALA A 9 32.26 -0.74 -23.87
CA ALA A 9 30.82 -0.60 -23.66
C ALA A 9 30.54 -0.22 -22.20
N PHE A 10 30.09 1.02 -21.96
CA PHE A 10 29.56 1.44 -20.67
C PHE A 10 28.14 0.88 -20.50
N SER A 11 27.99 -0.15 -19.67
CA SER A 11 26.67 -0.61 -19.22
C SER A 11 26.19 0.27 -18.07
N LEU A 12 25.29 1.22 -18.34
CA LEU A 12 24.54 1.87 -17.26
C LEU A 12 23.57 0.84 -16.64
N PRO A 13 23.55 0.66 -15.31
CA PRO A 13 22.51 -0.16 -14.69
C PRO A 13 21.16 0.51 -14.93
N LEU A 14 20.28 -0.14 -15.69
CA LEU A 14 18.87 0.20 -15.71
C LEU A 14 18.32 -0.16 -14.32
N VAL A 15 18.18 0.86 -13.47
CA VAL A 15 17.40 0.72 -12.24
C VAL A 15 15.96 0.46 -12.68
N GLN A 16 15.49 -0.77 -12.50
CA GLN A 16 14.09 -1.10 -12.75
C GLN A 16 13.26 -0.35 -11.70
N LEU A 17 12.62 0.73 -12.13
CA LEU A 17 11.62 1.42 -11.34
C LEU A 17 10.40 0.51 -11.26
N ALA A 18 10.27 -0.23 -10.15
CA ALA A 18 9.05 -0.95 -9.84
C ALA A 18 7.98 0.10 -9.48
N SER A 19 6.93 0.17 -10.29
CA SER A 19 5.82 1.08 -10.07
C SER A 19 4.60 0.26 -9.68
N ALA A 20 4.54 -0.14 -8.42
CA ALA A 20 3.42 -0.92 -7.90
C ALA A 20 2.20 0.00 -7.83
N HIS A 21 1.17 -0.35 -8.59
CA HIS A 21 -0.10 0.34 -8.60
C HIS A 21 -1.16 -0.60 -8.03
N GLY A 22 -1.68 -0.32 -6.85
CA GLY A 22 -2.80 -1.04 -6.27
C GLY A 22 -3.11 -0.58 -4.85
N HIS A 23 -4.29 -0.96 -4.37
CA HIS A 23 -4.70 -0.77 -2.99
C HIS A 23 -5.56 -1.95 -2.53
N VAL A 24 -5.74 -2.06 -1.21
CA VAL A 24 -6.64 -3.05 -0.60
C VAL A 24 -8.07 -2.55 -0.75
N ALA A 25 -8.85 -3.19 -1.63
CA ALA A 25 -10.24 -2.86 -1.91
C ALA A 25 -11.19 -3.33 -0.79
N GLY A 26 -10.81 -4.38 -0.06
CA GLY A 26 -11.60 -4.86 1.07
C GLY A 26 -10.96 -6.00 1.83
N ILE A 27 -11.64 -6.37 2.92
CA ILE A 27 -11.18 -7.32 3.92
C ILE A 27 -12.33 -8.27 4.28
N THR A 28 -12.04 -9.54 4.55
CA THR A 28 -12.97 -10.45 5.23
C THR A 28 -12.31 -11.08 6.45
N VAL A 29 -13.10 -11.40 7.48
CA VAL A 29 -12.63 -12.14 8.67
C VAL A 29 -13.21 -13.55 8.62
N ASN A 30 -12.36 -14.57 8.60
CA ASN A 30 -12.73 -15.99 8.46
C ASN A 30 -13.67 -16.28 7.26
N GLY A 31 -13.51 -15.55 6.15
CA GLY A 31 -14.39 -15.67 4.98
C GLY A 31 -15.80 -15.12 5.18
N GLY A 32 -16.02 -14.33 6.23
CA GLY A 32 -17.28 -13.65 6.53
C GLY A 32 -17.61 -12.50 5.57
N PRO A 33 -18.52 -11.59 5.98
CA PRO A 33 -18.97 -10.48 5.15
C PRO A 33 -17.83 -9.59 4.65
N TRP A 34 -18.03 -9.00 3.47
CA TRP A 34 -17.11 -8.02 2.89
C TRP A 34 -17.08 -6.74 3.72
N ILE A 35 -15.88 -6.36 4.16
CA ILE A 35 -15.59 -5.09 4.80
C ILE A 35 -14.87 -4.22 3.77
N GLN A 36 -15.46 -3.09 3.42
CA GLN A 36 -14.91 -2.19 2.42
C GLN A 36 -13.58 -1.58 2.90
N GLY A 37 -12.55 -1.62 2.06
CA GLY A 37 -11.27 -0.94 2.25
C GLY A 37 -11.34 0.52 1.77
N THR A 38 -10.27 1.28 2.02
CA THR A 38 -10.22 2.69 1.64
C THR A 38 -9.80 2.85 0.18
N ASP A 39 -10.78 3.14 -0.69
CA ASP A 39 -10.52 3.50 -2.09
C ASP A 39 -9.90 4.91 -2.16
N PRO A 40 -8.69 5.10 -2.75
CA PRO A 40 -8.01 6.40 -2.85
C PRO A 40 -8.85 7.51 -3.51
N ASN A 41 -9.89 7.17 -4.26
CA ASN A 41 -10.84 8.11 -4.86
C ASN A 41 -11.60 8.94 -3.81
N TRP A 42 -11.56 8.58 -2.52
CA TRP A 42 -12.11 9.39 -1.42
C TRP A 42 -11.69 10.87 -1.50
N TYR A 43 -10.48 11.15 -1.99
CA TYR A 43 -9.92 12.51 -2.09
C TYR A 43 -10.71 13.42 -3.05
N TYR A 44 -11.36 12.84 -4.06
CA TYR A 44 -12.12 13.58 -5.06
C TYR A 44 -13.62 13.62 -4.76
N GLN A 45 -14.06 12.94 -3.70
CA GLN A 45 -15.46 12.92 -3.33
C GLN A 45 -15.82 14.18 -2.52
N PRO A 46 -17.07 14.67 -2.61
CA PRO A 46 -17.56 15.72 -1.73
C PRO A 46 -17.29 15.41 -0.25
N GLU A 47 -17.01 16.44 0.53
CA GLU A 47 -16.77 16.28 1.96
C GLU A 47 -17.95 15.56 2.64
N GLY A 48 -17.63 14.57 3.49
CA GLY A 48 -18.62 13.75 4.18
C GLY A 48 -19.33 12.68 3.34
N SER A 49 -19.07 12.59 2.02
CA SER A 49 -19.70 11.58 1.16
C SER A 49 -18.89 10.29 1.00
N ALA A 50 -17.57 10.37 1.24
CA ALA A 50 -16.70 9.20 1.20
C ALA A 50 -17.05 8.22 2.33
N PRO A 51 -17.22 6.91 2.04
CA PRO A 51 -17.51 5.91 3.05
C PRO A 51 -16.49 5.90 4.18
N GLU A 52 -16.98 5.68 5.40
CA GLU A 52 -16.14 5.40 6.56
C GLU A 52 -15.61 3.96 6.45
N THR A 53 -14.30 3.78 6.60
CA THR A 53 -13.64 2.49 6.39
C THR A 53 -12.58 2.26 7.47
N PRO A 54 -12.21 1.00 7.75
CA PRO A 54 -11.17 0.69 8.73
C PRO A 54 -9.75 0.90 8.18
N GLY A 55 -9.61 0.99 6.85
CA GLY A 55 -8.34 1.36 6.23
C GLY A 55 -8.00 2.83 6.49
N TRP A 56 -6.70 3.13 6.48
CA TRP A 56 -6.23 4.51 6.61
C TRP A 56 -6.47 5.27 5.30
N ARG A 57 -6.80 6.56 5.39
CA ARG A 57 -6.83 7.45 4.24
C ARG A 57 -5.41 7.94 3.96
N ALA A 58 -4.93 7.82 2.73
CA ALA A 58 -3.60 8.27 2.31
C ALA A 58 -3.65 9.03 0.97
N LEU A 59 -2.58 9.77 0.67
CA LEU A 59 -2.40 10.51 -0.58
C LEU A 59 -1.76 9.61 -1.65
N ASN A 60 -2.50 8.57 -2.04
CA ASN A 60 -2.11 7.54 -2.99
C ASN A 60 -3.12 7.41 -4.14
N GLN A 61 -3.66 8.54 -4.61
CA GLN A 61 -4.61 8.60 -5.73
C GLN A 61 -4.01 8.06 -7.03
N ASP A 62 -2.68 8.09 -7.13
CA ASP A 62 -1.90 7.44 -8.19
C ASP A 62 -1.84 5.92 -8.05
N ASN A 63 -2.48 5.31 -7.04
CA ASN A 63 -2.29 3.92 -6.61
C ASN A 63 -0.83 3.54 -6.29
N GLY A 64 0.06 4.52 -6.17
CA GLY A 64 1.51 4.31 -6.14
C GLY A 64 2.04 3.82 -4.80
N PHE A 65 3.35 3.95 -4.64
CA PHE A 65 4.12 3.40 -3.53
C PHE A 65 4.92 4.48 -2.77
N VAL A 66 5.45 4.11 -1.60
CA VAL A 66 6.43 4.92 -0.84
C VAL A 66 7.82 4.53 -1.29
N THR A 67 8.61 5.50 -1.75
CA THR A 67 9.96 5.30 -2.28
C THR A 67 10.99 5.14 -1.16
N PRO A 68 12.15 4.48 -1.42
CA PRO A 68 13.16 4.21 -0.39
C PRO A 68 13.73 5.44 0.33
N ASP A 69 13.79 6.59 -0.34
CA ASP A 69 14.23 7.87 0.25
C ASP A 69 13.27 8.40 1.33
N ALA A 70 12.03 7.91 1.37
CA ALA A 70 11.04 8.25 2.40
C ALA A 70 10.97 7.22 3.55
N TYR A 71 11.84 6.21 3.60
CA TYR A 71 11.80 5.17 4.65
C TYR A 71 12.07 5.67 6.07
N THR A 72 12.61 6.87 6.22
CA THR A 72 12.82 7.52 7.52
C THR A 72 11.74 8.55 7.86
N THR A 73 10.68 8.66 7.06
CA THR A 73 9.55 9.55 7.32
C THR A 73 8.34 8.77 7.86
N SER A 74 7.30 9.47 8.28
CA SER A 74 6.04 8.84 8.70
C SER A 74 5.30 8.15 7.55
N ASP A 75 5.61 8.45 6.29
CA ASP A 75 4.89 7.89 5.14
C ASP A 75 5.05 6.37 5.02
N ILE A 76 6.17 5.80 5.49
CA ILE A 76 6.39 4.35 5.43
C ILE A 76 5.51 3.57 6.41
N ALA A 77 4.94 4.22 7.43
CA ALA A 77 4.16 3.54 8.46
C ALA A 77 2.79 3.07 7.95
N CYS A 78 2.04 3.95 7.28
CA CYS A 78 0.68 3.66 6.79
C CYS A 78 0.40 4.25 5.39
N HIS A 79 1.45 4.55 4.61
CA HIS A 79 1.43 5.25 3.31
C HIS A 79 1.46 6.80 3.43
N LYS A 80 1.58 7.47 2.28
CA LYS A 80 1.81 8.92 2.13
C LYS A 80 0.77 9.75 2.88
N SER A 81 1.20 10.54 3.85
CA SER A 81 0.35 11.45 4.65
C SER A 81 -0.88 10.76 5.24
N ALA A 82 -0.73 9.51 5.67
CA ALA A 82 -1.87 8.70 6.08
C ALA A 82 -2.52 9.20 7.38
N THR A 83 -3.85 9.17 7.43
CA THR A 83 -4.66 9.40 8.64
C THR A 83 -5.45 8.15 9.02
N PRO A 84 -5.67 7.90 10.33
CA PRO A 84 -6.39 6.72 10.79
C PRO A 84 -7.76 6.52 10.14
N GLY A 85 -8.13 5.25 9.94
CA GLY A 85 -9.48 4.87 9.50
C GLY A 85 -10.55 5.31 10.52
N GLN A 86 -11.77 5.49 10.03
CA GLN A 86 -12.91 5.97 10.84
C GLN A 86 -13.63 4.82 11.58
N THR A 87 -13.40 3.58 11.16
CA THR A 87 -13.96 2.38 11.79
C THR A 87 -12.86 1.37 12.12
N TYR A 88 -13.22 0.22 12.67
CA TYR A 88 -12.30 -0.87 13.01
C TYR A 88 -12.87 -2.23 12.59
N ILE A 89 -11.99 -3.22 12.47
CA ILE A 89 -12.36 -4.62 12.22
C ILE A 89 -12.26 -5.36 13.55
N GLU A 90 -13.36 -5.94 14.00
CA GLU A 90 -13.35 -6.88 15.12
C GLU A 90 -12.81 -8.24 14.66
N ALA A 91 -11.81 -8.74 15.38
CA ALA A 91 -11.22 -10.05 15.14
C ALA A 91 -10.74 -10.64 16.47
N ASN A 92 -10.93 -11.94 16.63
CA ASN A 92 -10.40 -12.71 17.75
C ASN A 92 -8.97 -13.17 17.44
N SER A 93 -8.22 -13.50 18.48
CA SER A 93 -6.94 -14.18 18.31
C SER A 93 -7.13 -15.51 17.57
N GLY A 94 -6.38 -15.70 16.49
CA GLY A 94 -6.48 -16.90 15.63
C GLY A 94 -7.40 -16.73 14.42
N ASP A 95 -8.17 -15.65 14.33
CA ASP A 95 -8.95 -15.34 13.12
C ASP A 95 -8.02 -15.02 11.94
N THR A 96 -8.46 -15.38 10.74
CA THR A 96 -7.78 -15.08 9.49
C THR A 96 -8.42 -13.86 8.83
N LEU A 97 -7.65 -12.80 8.63
CA LEU A 97 -8.04 -11.66 7.80
C LEU A 97 -7.57 -11.90 6.37
N THR A 98 -8.49 -11.90 5.41
CA THR A 98 -8.16 -11.93 3.97
C THR A 98 -8.24 -10.52 3.42
N LEU A 99 -7.14 -9.99 2.90
CA LEU A 99 -7.08 -8.68 2.26
C LEU A 99 -7.13 -8.85 0.74
N TYR A 100 -8.08 -8.17 0.10
CA TYR A 100 -8.32 -8.25 -1.34
C TYR A 100 -7.78 -7.00 -2.01
N TRP A 101 -6.75 -7.15 -2.83
CA TRP A 101 -6.21 -6.07 -3.65
C TRP A 101 -7.08 -5.82 -4.88
N ASN A 102 -7.23 -4.55 -5.29
CA ASN A 102 -7.98 -4.21 -6.50
C ASN A 102 -7.27 -4.72 -7.77
N THR A 103 -5.94 -4.58 -7.80
CA THR A 103 -5.07 -5.04 -8.88
C THR A 103 -3.70 -5.38 -8.31
N TRP A 104 -3.04 -6.34 -8.93
CA TRP A 104 -1.66 -6.70 -8.63
C TRP A 104 -0.98 -7.17 -9.92
N PRO A 105 -0.20 -6.33 -10.60
CA PRO A 105 0.41 -6.70 -11.87
C PRO A 105 1.44 -7.82 -11.67
N ASP A 106 1.48 -8.78 -12.60
CA ASP A 106 2.40 -9.92 -12.52
C ASP A 106 3.88 -9.52 -12.46
N SER A 107 4.25 -8.39 -13.05
CA SER A 107 5.61 -7.86 -13.03
C SER A 107 6.07 -7.41 -11.64
N HIS A 108 5.15 -7.21 -10.68
CA HIS A 108 5.45 -6.69 -9.35
C HIS A 108 5.58 -7.85 -8.36
N LYS A 109 6.65 -8.64 -8.55
CA LYS A 109 6.99 -9.75 -7.66
C LYS A 109 7.80 -9.21 -6.47
N GLY A 110 7.38 -9.57 -5.27
CA GLY A 110 8.04 -9.16 -4.04
C GLY A 110 7.44 -9.86 -2.83
N PRO A 111 8.03 -9.69 -1.65
CA PRO A 111 7.47 -10.23 -0.42
C PRO A 111 6.18 -9.50 -0.03
N ILE A 112 5.29 -10.22 0.65
CA ILE A 112 4.16 -9.64 1.39
C ILE A 112 4.49 -9.83 2.87
N ILE A 113 4.49 -8.74 3.63
CA ILE A 113 4.84 -8.74 5.05
C ILE A 113 3.71 -8.07 5.82
N ASN A 114 3.33 -8.66 6.96
CA ASN A 114 2.26 -8.16 7.81
C ASN A 114 2.81 -7.86 9.20
N TYR A 115 2.35 -6.76 9.79
CA TYR A 115 2.75 -6.31 11.11
C TYR A 115 1.53 -5.93 11.93
N LEU A 116 1.64 -6.08 13.24
CA LEU A 116 0.66 -5.55 14.19
C LEU A 116 1.39 -4.61 15.15
N ALA A 117 0.81 -3.44 15.38
CA ALA A 117 1.26 -2.50 16.38
C ALA A 117 0.14 -2.29 17.40
N ARG A 118 0.50 -2.27 18.69
CA ARG A 118 -0.45 -1.97 19.76
C ARG A 118 -0.78 -0.48 19.73
N CYS A 119 -2.05 -0.12 19.58
CA CYS A 119 -2.51 1.26 19.80
C CYS A 119 -2.41 1.59 21.30
N SER A 120 -1.85 2.75 21.65
CA SER A 120 -1.62 3.19 23.04
C SER A 120 -2.83 3.85 23.72
N GLY A 121 -4.04 3.73 23.15
CA GLY A 121 -5.28 4.30 23.66
C GLY A 121 -6.54 3.70 23.01
N MET A 122 -7.72 4.09 23.53
CA MET A 122 -9.02 3.79 22.93
C MET A 122 -9.19 4.65 21.68
N TYR A 123 -9.70 4.08 20.59
CA TYR A 123 -10.08 4.82 19.39
C TYR A 123 -11.09 5.91 19.78
N SER A 124 -10.71 7.18 19.69
CA SER A 124 -11.68 8.27 19.74
C SER A 124 -12.26 8.43 18.34
N LEU A 125 -13.55 8.10 18.23
CA LEU A 125 -14.43 8.69 17.21
C LEU A 125 -14.49 10.21 17.42
#